data_AF-A0A3M6C4J8-F1
#
_entry.id   AF-A0A3M6C4J8-F1
#
_cell.length_a   1.000
_cell.length_b   1.000
_cell.length_c   1.000
_cell.angle_alpha   90.00
_cell.angle_beta   90.00
_cell.angle_gamma   90.00
#
_symmetry.space_group_name_H-M   'P 1'
#
loop_
_entity.id
_entity.type
_entity.pdbx_description
1 polymer ?
#
loop_
_entity_poly.entity_id
_entity_poly.type
_entity_poly.pdbx_seq_one_letter_code
_entity_poly.pdbx_strand_id
1 'polypeptide(L)'
;MRSAKGKAGSLARPFVPLEVEFRGRGELKNVGRMESAGVATWMTGEALFSGMYLNELLIRLLPAEDPHPAVFEHYAATLLALALGRPLEPLLRSFEWRLLDDLGYGFAMDADINGEPLAVDGMYRLQVDAGLERVYLLQPGLFQGAELLAMSDAD
;
A
#
# COMPACT_ATOMS: atom_id res chain seq x y z
N MET A 1 27.09 -15.30 -14.96
CA MET A 1 27.25 -15.61 -13.53
C MET A 1 27.62 -14.34 -12.78
N ARG A 2 26.74 -13.80 -11.91
CA ARG A 2 27.07 -12.64 -11.06
C ARG A 2 28.00 -13.11 -9.95
N SER A 3 29.15 -12.46 -9.78
CA SER A 3 30.13 -12.80 -8.74
C SER A 3 29.51 -12.65 -7.36
N ALA A 4 29.33 -13.78 -6.66
CA ALA A 4 28.73 -13.89 -5.33
C ALA A 4 29.70 -13.47 -4.19
N LYS A 5 30.51 -12.41 -4.37
CA LYS A 5 31.60 -12.10 -3.43
C LYS A 5 31.73 -10.60 -3.10
N GLY A 6 30.62 -9.96 -2.74
CA GLY A 6 30.64 -8.64 -2.12
C GLY A 6 29.51 -8.50 -1.11
N LYS A 7 29.76 -7.87 0.04
CA LYS A 7 28.76 -7.51 1.07
C LYS A 7 27.47 -6.88 0.47
N ALA A 8 27.59 -6.18 -0.65
CA ALA A 8 26.47 -5.56 -1.36
C ALA A 8 25.46 -6.58 -1.95
N GLY A 9 25.93 -7.73 -2.45
CA GLY A 9 25.05 -8.75 -3.03
C GLY A 9 24.17 -9.45 -2.00
N SER A 10 24.57 -9.47 -0.72
CA SER A 10 23.77 -10.02 0.38
C SER A 10 22.77 -9.02 0.97
N LEU A 11 22.96 -7.72 0.73
CA LEU A 11 22.12 -6.64 1.29
C LEU A 11 20.90 -6.32 0.43
N ALA A 12 21.00 -6.48 -0.89
CA ALA A 12 19.90 -6.25 -1.84
C ALA A 12 18.85 -7.37 -1.78
N ARG A 13 18.14 -7.47 -0.65
CA ARG A 13 17.05 -8.42 -0.40
C ARG A 13 15.79 -7.66 -0.03
N PRO A 14 14.60 -8.18 -0.37
CA PRO A 14 13.35 -7.60 0.10
C PRO A 14 13.31 -7.46 1.63
N PHE A 15 12.60 -6.44 2.10
CA PHE A 15 12.32 -6.20 3.52
C PHE A 15 13.55 -5.92 4.40
N VAL A 16 14.68 -5.56 3.79
CA VAL A 16 15.85 -5.00 4.47
C VAL A 16 15.84 -3.49 4.26
N PRO A 17 15.79 -2.66 5.32
CA PRO A 17 15.94 -1.21 5.18
C PRO A 17 17.35 -0.87 4.68
N LEU A 18 17.43 -0.05 3.63
CA LEU A 18 18.69 0.32 2.98
C LEU A 18 18.79 1.82 2.80
N GLU A 19 19.99 2.35 3.04
CA GLU A 19 20.41 3.66 2.52
C GLU A 19 21.23 3.40 1.26
N VAL A 20 20.81 3.99 0.13
CA VAL A 20 21.42 3.72 -1.18
C VAL A 20 21.74 5.01 -1.90
N GLU A 21 22.96 5.09 -2.43
CA GLU A 21 23.40 6.15 -3.33
C GLU A 21 23.43 5.61 -4.76
N PHE A 22 22.69 6.25 -5.67
CA PHE A 22 22.67 5.93 -7.09
C PHE A 22 23.39 6.99 -7.93
N ARG A 23 24.03 6.58 -9.03
CA ARG A 23 24.70 7.47 -9.98
C ARG A 23 24.37 7.09 -11.43
N GLY A 24 24.17 8.10 -12.27
CA GLY A 24 23.96 7.92 -13.72
C GLY A 24 22.75 8.70 -14.25
N ARG A 25 22.75 8.96 -15.56
CA ARG A 25 21.69 9.72 -16.26
C ARG A 25 20.69 8.85 -17.02
N GLY A 26 20.99 7.57 -17.25
CA GLY A 26 20.04 6.62 -17.87
C GLY A 26 19.04 6.06 -16.87
N GLU A 27 18.09 5.25 -17.36
CA GLU A 27 17.09 4.57 -16.53
C GLU A 27 17.75 3.57 -15.57
N LEU A 28 18.75 2.81 -16.05
CA LEU A 28 19.53 1.92 -15.20
C LEU A 28 20.66 2.70 -14.51
N LYS A 29 20.50 2.96 -13.21
CA LYS A 29 21.52 3.63 -12.39
C LYS A 29 22.59 2.63 -11.90
N ASN A 30 23.81 3.12 -11.73
CA ASN A 30 24.86 2.40 -11.00
C ASN A 30 24.71 2.64 -9.50
N VAL A 31 24.82 1.59 -8.70
CA VAL A 31 24.88 1.70 -7.23
C VAL A 31 26.26 2.17 -6.83
N GLY A 32 26.35 3.35 -6.20
CA GLY A 32 27.59 3.88 -5.63
C GLY A 32 27.84 3.35 -4.22
N ARG A 33 26.86 3.50 -3.33
CA ARG A 33 26.90 3.07 -1.93
C ARG A 33 25.60 2.35 -1.56
N MET A 34 25.70 1.32 -0.73
CA MET A 34 24.55 0.58 -0.19
C MET A 34 24.88 0.13 1.23
N GLU A 35 24.13 0.64 2.19
CA GLU A 35 24.30 0.37 3.62
C GLU A 35 22.95 -0.05 4.22
N SER A 36 22.99 -0.85 5.29
CA SER A 36 21.76 -1.19 6.01
C SER A 36 21.36 -0.02 6.90
N ALA A 37 20.11 0.43 6.78
CA ALA A 37 19.57 1.55 7.54
C ALA A 37 18.71 1.11 8.74
N GLY A 38 18.62 -0.20 9.00
CA GLY A 38 17.74 -0.74 10.02
C GLY A 38 17.75 -2.26 10.06
N VAL A 39 16.90 -2.82 10.92
CA VAL A 39 16.78 -4.27 11.09
C VAL A 39 15.93 -4.85 9.96
N ALA A 40 16.38 -5.97 9.39
CA ALA A 40 15.60 -6.72 8.42
C ALA A 40 14.29 -7.24 9.04
N THR A 41 13.20 -7.04 8.33
CA THR A 41 11.88 -7.51 8.74
C THR A 41 11.70 -8.95 8.28
N TRP A 42 11.74 -9.89 9.22
CA TRP A 42 11.61 -11.32 8.93
C TRP A 42 10.14 -11.74 8.99
N MET A 43 9.60 -12.17 7.86
CA MET A 43 8.23 -12.66 7.73
C MET A 43 8.24 -14.09 7.18
N THR A 44 7.23 -14.87 7.56
CA THR A 44 7.00 -16.23 7.05
C THR A 44 5.52 -16.45 6.78
N GLY A 45 5.17 -17.49 6.01
CA GLY A 45 3.78 -17.81 5.70
C GLY A 45 3.04 -16.66 5.03
N GLU A 46 1.79 -16.43 5.45
CA GLU A 46 0.92 -15.40 4.87
C GLU A 46 1.53 -14.00 4.96
N ALA A 47 2.17 -13.62 6.08
CA ALA A 47 2.81 -12.32 6.21
C ALA A 47 3.89 -12.07 5.14
N LEU A 48 4.64 -13.10 4.76
CA LEU A 48 5.64 -13.00 3.68
C LEU A 48 4.96 -12.74 2.33
N PHE A 49 3.88 -13.46 2.03
CA PHE A 49 3.14 -13.26 0.79
C PHE A 49 2.45 -11.89 0.77
N SER A 50 1.91 -11.44 1.90
CA SER A 50 1.37 -10.09 2.08
C SER A 50 2.41 -9.00 1.81
N GLY A 51 3.62 -9.11 2.37
CA GLY A 51 4.70 -8.16 2.07
C GLY A 51 5.11 -8.15 0.60
N MET A 52 5.12 -9.32 -0.05
CA MET A 52 5.39 -9.42 -1.50
C MET A 52 4.28 -8.81 -2.34
N TYR A 53 3.02 -8.97 -1.93
CA TYR A 53 1.87 -8.32 -2.54
C TYR A 53 1.99 -6.79 -2.49
N LEU A 54 2.39 -6.22 -1.34
CA LEU A 54 2.64 -4.78 -1.24
C LEU A 54 3.74 -4.32 -2.22
N ASN A 55 4.83 -5.09 -2.36
CA ASN A 55 5.87 -4.77 -3.35
C ASN A 55 5.34 -4.78 -4.78
N GLU A 56 4.47 -5.74 -5.10
CA GLU A 56 3.86 -5.89 -6.41
C GLU A 56 2.94 -4.71 -6.74
N LEU A 57 2.15 -4.22 -5.77
CA LEU A 57 1.36 -2.99 -5.92
C LEU A 57 2.26 -1.79 -6.22
N LEU A 58 3.29 -1.56 -5.40
CA LEU A 58 4.20 -0.43 -5.55
C LEU A 58 4.90 -0.43 -6.92
N ILE A 59 5.38 -1.59 -7.38
CA ILE A 59 6.05 -1.74 -8.68
C ILE A 59 5.10 -1.47 -9.85
N ARG A 60 3.81 -1.83 -9.73
CA ARG A 60 2.84 -1.65 -10.81
C ARG A 60 2.24 -0.25 -10.88
N LEU A 61 2.07 0.39 -9.73
CA LEU A 61 1.25 1.59 -9.62
C LEU A 61 2.08 2.87 -9.49
N LEU A 62 3.27 2.82 -8.89
CA LEU A 62 4.08 4.02 -8.71
C LEU A 62 4.91 4.33 -9.97
N PRO A 63 4.93 5.60 -10.42
CA PRO A 63 5.83 6.02 -11.48
C PRO A 63 7.29 5.99 -11.01
N ALA A 64 8.19 5.72 -11.96
CA ALA A 64 9.62 5.73 -11.68
C ALA A 64 10.11 7.18 -11.44
N GLU A 65 11.01 7.34 -10.46
CA GLU A 65 11.63 8.63 -10.12
C GLU A 65 10.66 9.72 -9.60
N ASP A 66 9.45 9.34 -9.14
CA ASP A 66 8.49 10.23 -8.47
C ASP A 66 8.49 10.00 -6.94
N PRO A 67 8.66 11.06 -6.11
CA PRO A 67 8.80 10.88 -4.67
C PRO A 67 7.44 10.72 -3.94
N HIS A 68 7.25 9.57 -3.30
CA HIS A 68 6.09 9.26 -2.44
C HIS A 68 6.50 8.98 -0.98
N PRO A 69 6.99 9.98 -0.20
CA PRO A 69 7.55 9.75 1.13
C PRO A 69 6.53 9.23 2.15
N ALA A 70 5.28 9.69 2.11
CA ALA A 70 4.23 9.23 3.02
C ALA A 70 3.88 7.74 2.79
N VAL A 71 3.81 7.31 1.52
CA VAL A 71 3.62 5.90 1.15
C VAL A 71 4.80 5.06 1.63
N PHE A 72 6.03 5.56 1.50
CA PHE A 72 7.23 4.87 1.98
C PHE A 72 7.22 4.66 3.50
N GLU A 73 6.87 5.69 4.28
CA GLU A 73 6.73 5.59 5.74
C GLU A 73 5.65 4.56 6.14
N HIS A 74 4.49 4.61 5.49
CA HIS A 74 3.39 3.68 5.75
C HIS A 74 3.74 2.24 5.35
N TYR A 75 4.44 2.05 4.23
CA TYR A 75 4.98 0.76 3.82
C TYR A 75 5.90 0.16 4.89
N ALA A 76 6.86 0.95 5.39
CA ALA A 76 7.79 0.50 6.43
C ALA A 76 7.05 0.10 7.72
N ALA A 77 6.07 0.90 8.15
CA ALA A 77 5.24 0.59 9.31
C ALA A 77 4.40 -0.68 9.12
N THR A 78 3.83 -0.85 7.93
CA THR A 78 3.02 -2.02 7.56
C THR A 78 3.85 -3.30 7.60
N LEU A 79 5.05 -3.29 7.02
CA LEU A 79 5.98 -4.44 7.07
C LEU A 79 6.31 -4.83 8.52
N LEU A 80 6.60 -3.86 9.38
CA LEU A 80 6.88 -4.12 10.79
C LEU A 80 5.67 -4.78 11.48
N ALA A 81 4.47 -4.25 11.25
CA ALA A 81 3.24 -4.77 11.83
C ALA A 81 2.93 -6.21 11.34
N LEU A 82 3.19 -6.50 10.06
CA LEU A 82 3.08 -7.85 9.49
C LEU A 82 4.04 -8.83 10.16
N ALA A 83 5.30 -8.45 10.36
CA ALA A 83 6.28 -9.29 11.06
C ALA A 83 5.96 -9.50 12.54
N LEU A 84 5.25 -8.57 13.18
CA LEU A 84 4.73 -8.71 14.53
C LEU A 84 3.47 -9.58 14.62
N GLY A 85 2.97 -10.11 13.49
CA GLY A 85 1.81 -11.01 13.46
C GLY A 85 0.48 -10.31 13.73
N ARG A 86 0.40 -8.99 13.44
CA ARG A 86 -0.87 -8.26 13.49
C ARG A 86 -1.82 -8.78 12.39
N PRO A 87 -3.15 -8.61 12.54
CA PRO A 87 -4.11 -9.07 11.55
C PRO A 87 -3.79 -8.54 10.14
N LEU A 88 -3.77 -9.43 9.15
CA LEU A 88 -3.32 -9.12 7.79
C LEU A 88 -4.28 -8.17 7.07
N GLU A 89 -5.56 -8.52 7.02
CA GLU A 89 -6.55 -7.80 6.19
C GLU A 89 -6.67 -6.31 6.56
N PRO A 90 -6.73 -5.89 7.84
CA PRO A 90 -6.76 -4.47 8.18
C PRO A 90 -5.50 -3.71 7.76
N LEU A 91 -4.33 -4.33 7.93
CA LEU A 91 -3.06 -3.72 7.53
C LEU A 91 -2.97 -3.55 6.01
N LEU A 92 -3.38 -4.58 5.26
CA LEU A 92 -3.40 -4.54 3.81
C LEU A 92 -4.37 -3.48 3.30
N ARG A 93 -5.61 -3.44 3.82
CA ARG A 93 -6.62 -2.46 3.42
C ARG A 93 -6.20 -1.03 3.71
N SER A 94 -5.66 -0.75 4.90
CA SER A 94 -5.14 0.58 5.24
C SER A 94 -4.00 0.99 4.31
N PHE A 95 -3.10 0.07 3.95
CA PHE A 95 -2.03 0.37 3.00
C PHE A 95 -2.56 0.64 1.58
N GLU A 96 -3.49 -0.19 1.11
CA GLU A 96 -4.14 -0.04 -0.21
C GLU A 96 -4.87 1.30 -0.32
N TRP A 97 -5.62 1.69 0.73
CA TRP A 97 -6.30 2.97 0.73
C TRP A 97 -5.35 4.14 0.72
N ARG A 98 -4.31 4.10 1.55
CA ARG A 98 -3.31 5.17 1.57
C ARG A 98 -2.61 5.31 0.23
N LEU A 99 -2.35 4.20 -0.46
CA LEU A 99 -1.78 4.21 -1.80
C LEU A 99 -2.76 4.79 -2.83
N LEU A 100 -4.04 4.45 -2.78
CA LEU A 100 -5.05 5.00 -3.68
C LEU A 100 -5.26 6.51 -3.46
N ASP A 101 -5.28 6.96 -2.20
CA ASP A 101 -5.37 8.38 -1.84
C ASP A 101 -4.17 9.17 -2.39
N ASP A 102 -2.95 8.66 -2.18
CA ASP A 102 -1.72 9.28 -2.67
C ASP A 102 -1.64 9.33 -4.21
N LEU A 103 -2.25 8.36 -4.90
CA LEU A 103 -2.41 8.33 -6.35
C LEU A 103 -3.55 9.21 -6.88
N GLY A 104 -4.34 9.83 -5.99
CA GLY A 104 -5.48 10.69 -6.35
C GLY A 104 -6.77 9.95 -6.70
N TYR A 105 -6.88 8.68 -6.32
CA TYR A 105 -8.09 7.84 -6.46
C TYR A 105 -8.86 7.65 -5.15
N GLY A 106 -8.50 8.38 -4.10
CA GLY A 106 -9.26 8.41 -2.85
C GLY A 106 -10.68 8.96 -3.06
N PHE A 107 -11.64 8.44 -2.29
CA PHE A 107 -13.01 8.93 -2.26
C PHE A 107 -13.53 8.94 -0.81
N ALA A 108 -14.52 9.79 -0.53
CA ALA A 108 -15.15 9.87 0.78
C ALA A 108 -15.87 8.56 1.11
N MET A 109 -15.61 7.99 2.29
CA MET A 109 -16.29 6.78 2.79
C MET A 109 -17.34 7.09 3.86
N ASP A 110 -17.53 8.37 4.17
CA ASP A 110 -18.47 8.93 5.13
C ASP A 110 -19.59 9.74 4.47
N ALA A 111 -19.45 10.13 3.20
CA ALA A 111 -20.46 10.82 2.40
C ALA A 111 -20.68 10.18 1.00
N ASP A 112 -21.90 10.31 0.48
CA ASP A 112 -22.29 9.90 -0.87
C ASP A 112 -21.94 10.96 -1.93
N ILE A 113 -22.16 10.68 -3.22
CA ILE A 113 -21.87 11.61 -4.33
C ILE A 113 -22.64 12.94 -4.28
N ASN A 114 -23.71 13.02 -3.46
CA ASN A 114 -24.48 14.24 -3.23
C ASN A 114 -24.01 15.00 -1.97
N GLY A 115 -23.02 14.47 -1.25
CA GLY A 115 -22.53 15.00 0.02
C GLY A 115 -23.36 14.60 1.23
N GLU A 116 -24.29 13.66 1.09
CA GLU A 116 -25.11 13.17 2.20
C GLU A 116 -24.35 12.10 2.99
N PRO A 117 -24.36 12.13 4.35
CA PRO A 117 -23.68 11.12 5.14
C PRO A 117 -24.15 9.70 4.82
N LEU A 118 -23.24 8.72 4.87
CA LEU A 118 -23.63 7.33 4.69
C LEU A 118 -24.54 6.85 5.82
N ALA A 119 -25.64 6.20 5.43
CA ALA A 119 -26.52 5.50 6.34
C ALA A 119 -25.97 4.10 6.58
N VAL A 120 -25.88 3.68 7.85
CA VAL A 120 -25.38 2.35 8.26
C VAL A 120 -26.11 1.21 7.54
N ASP A 121 -27.42 1.35 7.34
CA ASP A 121 -28.30 0.39 6.64
C ASP A 121 -28.45 0.67 5.13
N GLY A 122 -27.74 1.67 4.61
CA GLY A 122 -27.74 2.02 3.20
C GLY A 122 -26.92 1.06 2.34
N MET A 123 -27.29 0.96 1.07
CA MET A 123 -26.52 0.25 0.05
C MET A 123 -25.93 1.26 -0.93
N TYR A 124 -24.67 1.07 -1.28
CA TYR A 124 -23.91 2.03 -2.09
C TYR A 124 -23.19 1.33 -3.24
N ARG A 125 -23.16 1.98 -4.40
CA ARG A 125 -22.33 1.58 -5.54
C ARG A 125 -21.17 2.55 -5.66
N LEU A 126 -19.95 2.04 -5.77
CA LEU A 126 -18.80 2.86 -6.12
C LEU A 126 -18.85 3.24 -7.61
N GLN A 127 -18.93 4.53 -7.89
CA GLN A 127 -18.66 5.14 -9.18
C GLN A 127 -17.20 5.59 -9.19
N VAL A 128 -16.36 4.95 -10.00
CA VAL A 128 -14.88 5.07 -9.95
C VAL A 128 -14.40 6.54 -9.92
N ASP A 129 -15.04 7.43 -10.68
CA ASP A 129 -14.63 8.83 -10.79
C ASP A 129 -15.51 9.82 -9.98
N ALA A 130 -16.48 9.32 -9.22
CA ALA A 130 -17.44 10.18 -8.49
C ALA A 130 -17.59 9.84 -7.00
N GLY A 131 -17.32 8.60 -6.59
CA GLY A 131 -17.51 8.13 -5.20
C GLY A 131 -18.75 7.25 -5.03
N LEU A 132 -19.34 7.27 -3.84
CA LEU A 132 -20.38 6.33 -3.44
C LEU A 132 -21.77 6.85 -3.78
N GLU A 133 -22.51 6.14 -4.64
CA GLU A 133 -23.89 6.46 -4.98
C GLU A 133 -24.85 5.58 -4.18
N ARG A 134 -25.81 6.18 -3.47
CA ARG A 134 -26.84 5.42 -2.75
C ARG A 134 -27.78 4.71 -3.71
N VAL A 135 -27.97 3.41 -3.52
CA VAL A 135 -28.84 2.55 -4.34
C VAL A 135 -29.91 1.90 -3.46
N TYR A 136 -31.14 1.86 -3.96
CA TYR A 136 -32.29 1.29 -3.23
C TYR A 136 -32.70 -0.10 -3.70
N LEU A 137 -32.32 -0.48 -4.93
CA LEU A 137 -32.53 -1.82 -5.46
C LEU A 137 -31.28 -2.68 -5.24
N LEU A 138 -31.46 -3.86 -4.64
CA LEU A 138 -30.38 -4.83 -4.53
C LEU A 138 -29.92 -5.27 -5.92
N GLN A 139 -28.61 -5.15 -6.14
CA GLN A 139 -27.91 -5.60 -7.34
C GLN A 139 -26.50 -6.07 -6.94
N PRO A 140 -25.81 -6.84 -7.78
CA PRO A 140 -24.43 -7.23 -7.51
C PRO A 140 -23.50 -6.02 -7.40
N GLY A 141 -22.47 -6.11 -6.53
CA GLY A 141 -21.44 -5.07 -6.39
C GLY A 141 -21.83 -3.86 -5.54
N LEU A 142 -22.85 -3.99 -4.68
CA LEU A 142 -23.17 -2.99 -3.67
C LEU A 142 -22.35 -3.21 -2.39
N PHE A 143 -22.00 -2.11 -1.74
CA PHE A 143 -21.35 -2.04 -0.43
C PHE A 143 -22.36 -1.61 0.63
N GLN A 144 -22.29 -2.18 1.83
CA GLN A 144 -23.12 -1.71 2.94
C GLN A 144 -22.51 -0.47 3.59
N GLY A 145 -23.34 0.49 3.98
CA GLY A 145 -22.86 1.69 4.67
C GLY A 145 -22.12 1.38 5.97
N ALA A 146 -22.56 0.37 6.73
CA ALA A 146 -21.85 -0.11 7.91
C ALA A 146 -20.39 -0.52 7.62
N GLU A 147 -20.14 -1.18 6.50
CA GLU A 147 -18.80 -1.66 6.12
C GLU A 147 -17.92 -0.50 5.67
N LEU A 148 -18.47 0.44 4.91
CA LEU A 148 -17.77 1.63 4.42
C LEU A 148 -17.37 2.56 5.59
N LEU A 149 -18.28 2.79 6.54
CA LEU A 149 -18.00 3.57 7.74
C LEU A 149 -16.94 2.91 8.61
N ALA A 150 -16.98 1.58 8.77
CA ALA A 150 -15.94 0.85 9.50
C ALA A 150 -14.56 0.92 8.82
N MET A 151 -14.52 1.09 7.48
CA MET A 151 -13.28 1.33 6.75
C MET A 151 -12.76 2.76 6.95
N SER A 152 -13.67 3.75 7.02
CA SER A 152 -13.32 5.15 7.30
C SER A 152 -12.71 5.36 8.69
N ASP A 153 -13.13 4.59 9.69
CA ASP A 153 -12.62 4.69 11.06
C ASP A 153 -11.26 3.97 11.27
N ALA A 154 -10.81 3.22 10.25
CA ALA A 154 -9.59 2.41 10.32
C ALA A 154 -8.34 3.12 9.77
N ASP A 155 -8.51 4.33 9.21
CA ASP A 155 -7.43 5.27 8.84
C ASP A 155 -6.97 6.12 10.04
#